data_AF-A0A6J5ZS56-F1
#
_entry.id   AF-A0A6J5ZS56-F1
#
_cell.length_a   1.000
_cell.length_b   1.000
_cell.length_c   1.000
_cell.angle_alpha   90.00
_cell.angle_beta   90.00
_cell.angle_gamma   90.00
#
_symmetry.space_group_name_H-M   'P 1'
#
loop_
_entity.id
_entity.type
_entity.pdbx_description
1 polymer ?
#
loop_
_entity_poly.entity_id
_entity_poly.type
_entity_poly.pdbx_seq_one_letter_code
_entity_poly.pdbx_strand_id
1 'polypeptide(L)' 'MAQAAIEAVRSTALMQLAVSPYSFRKAGASPTRRELIIPFGASGYVALYEIASPSAVVVLALRHQREEDYH' A
#
# COMPACT_ATOMS: atom_id res chain seq x y z
N MET A 1 -15.56 13.49 -0.31
CA MET A 1 -14.99 12.27 -0.93
C MET A 1 -13.49 12.15 -0.71
N ALA A 2 -12.66 13.15 -1.03
CA ALA A 2 -11.20 13.08 -0.82
C ALA A 2 -10.79 12.73 0.63
N GLN A 3 -11.44 13.33 1.64
CA GLN A 3 -11.15 13.03 3.04
C GLN A 3 -11.42 11.56 3.42
N ALA A 4 -12.51 10.97 2.90
CA ALA A 4 -12.84 9.58 3.15
C ALA A 4 -11.84 8.62 2.50
N ALA A 5 -11.31 8.98 1.33
CA ALA A 5 -10.25 8.22 0.67
C ALA A 5 -8.96 8.23 1.49
N ILE A 6 -8.55 9.40 1.98
CA ILE A 6 -7.36 9.55 2.84
C ILE A 6 -7.49 8.70 4.10
N GLU A 7 -8.67 8.72 4.73
CA GLU A 7 -8.90 7.94 5.95
C GLU A 7 -8.90 6.44 5.69
N ALA A 8 -9.52 5.99 4.60
CA ALA A 8 -9.50 4.58 4.20
C ALA A 8 -8.07 4.09 3.93
N VAL A 9 -7.25 4.91 3.25
CA VAL A 9 -5.84 4.62 3.00
C VAL A 9 -5.05 4.53 4.30
N ARG A 10 -5.18 5.54 5.17
CA ARG A 10 -4.45 5.62 6.45
C ARG A 10 -4.79 4.44 7.36
N SER A 11 -6.08 4.21 7.61
CA SER A 11 -6.55 3.16 8.52
C SER A 11 -6.14 1.76 8.03
N THR A 12 -6.35 1.47 6.75
CA THR A 12 -5.98 0.17 6.16
C THR A 12 -4.47 -0.05 6.22
N ALA A 13 -3.67 0.94 5.81
CA ALA A 13 -2.21 0.83 5.84
C ALA A 13 -1.70 0.61 7.27
N LEU A 14 -2.20 1.37 8.26
CA LEU A 14 -1.79 1.21 9.65
C LEU A 14 -2.13 -0.18 10.19
N MET A 15 -3.35 -0.68 9.97
CA MET A 15 -3.77 -1.99 10.47
C MET A 15 -3.01 -3.14 9.81
N GLN A 16 -2.86 -3.10 8.49
CA GLN A 16 -2.28 -4.20 7.72
C GLN A 16 -0.76 -4.27 7.86
N LEU A 17 -0.07 -3.12 7.77
CA LEU A 17 1.39 -3.06 7.78
C LEU A 17 1.97 -3.22 9.19
N ALA A 18 1.20 -2.94 10.25
CA ALA A 18 1.64 -3.20 11.62
C ALA A 18 1.63 -4.70 11.98
N VAL A 19 0.74 -5.49 11.35
CA VAL A 19 0.55 -6.90 11.71
C VAL A 19 1.38 -7.83 10.83
N SER A 20 1.33 -7.65 9.50
CA SER A 20 1.95 -8.62 8.59
C SER A 20 2.48 -8.01 7.29
N PRO A 21 3.45 -7.06 7.35
CA PRO A 21 3.92 -6.34 6.18
C PRO A 21 4.61 -7.25 5.15
N TYR A 22 5.05 -8.46 5.52
CA TYR A 22 5.66 -9.43 4.61
C TYR A 22 4.67 -10.27 3.80
N SER A 23 3.37 -10.22 4.10
CA SER A 23 2.35 -11.08 3.47
C SER A 23 1.87 -10.58 2.11
N PHE A 24 2.12 -9.31 1.78
CA PHE A 24 1.60 -8.67 0.57
C PHE A 24 2.46 -8.95 -0.67
N ARG A 25 1.92 -8.68 -1.87
CA ARG A 25 2.57 -8.97 -3.15
C ARG A 25 3.92 -8.27 -3.25
N LYS A 26 4.98 -8.97 -3.68
CA LYS A 26 6.27 -8.37 -4.01
C LYS A 26 6.17 -7.48 -5.25
N ALA A 27 6.85 -6.35 -5.23
CA ALA A 27 6.89 -5.40 -6.33
C ALA A 27 8.33 -5.13 -6.80
N GLY A 28 8.61 -5.48 -8.05
CA GLY A 28 9.93 -5.35 -8.65
C GLY A 28 10.99 -6.30 -8.06
N ALA A 29 12.26 -5.92 -8.18
CA ALA A 29 13.40 -6.76 -7.81
C ALA A 29 13.83 -6.65 -6.33
N SER A 30 13.36 -5.63 -5.61
CA SER A 30 13.71 -5.50 -4.18
C SER A 30 13.07 -6.65 -3.38
N PRO A 31 13.82 -7.32 -2.49
CA PRO A 31 13.28 -8.43 -1.69
C PRO A 31 12.21 -7.98 -0.67
N THR A 32 12.22 -6.70 -0.30
CA THR A 32 11.42 -6.09 0.77
C THR A 32 10.34 -5.14 0.25
N ARG A 33 10.33 -4.85 -1.06
CA ARG A 33 9.33 -3.97 -1.69
C ARG A 33 8.05 -4.70 -2.02
N ARG A 34 6.93 -4.08 -1.67
CA ARG A 34 5.61 -4.72 -1.75
C ARG A 34 4.50 -3.72 -2.07
N GLU A 35 3.38 -4.27 -2.51
CA GLU A 35 2.15 -3.53 -2.84
C GLU A 35 0.99 -4.02 -1.97
N LEU A 36 0.32 -3.06 -1.34
CA LEU A 36 -0.93 -3.27 -0.62
C LEU A 36 -2.07 -2.66 -1.43
N ILE A 37 -3.05 -3.50 -1.78
CA ILE A 37 -4.32 -3.05 -2.37
C ILE A 37 -5.23 -2.60 -1.23
N ILE A 38 -5.74 -1.38 -1.33
CA ILE A 38 -6.64 -0.75 -0.37
C ILE A 38 -8.00 -0.55 -1.04
N PRO A 39 -9.01 -1.36 -0.69
CA PRO A 39 -10.36 -1.21 -1.24
C PRO A 39 -10.97 0.14 -0.83
N PHE A 40 -11.41 0.93 -1.81
CA PHE A 40 -12.16 2.17 -1.58
C PHE A 40 -12.93 2.59 -2.83
N GLY A 41 -14.22 2.91 -2.68
CA GLY A 41 -15.06 3.29 -3.82
C GLY A 41 -15.11 2.21 -4.90
N ALA A 42 -15.04 2.63 -6.18
CA ALA A 42 -15.22 1.73 -7.32
C ALA A 42 -13.92 1.03 -7.80
N SER A 43 -12.75 1.40 -7.28
CA SER A 43 -11.46 0.86 -7.77
C SER A 43 -10.34 0.82 -6.73
N GLY A 44 -10.42 1.55 -5.63
CA GLY A 44 -9.40 1.50 -4.58
C GLY A 44 -8.06 2.14 -4.95
N TYR A 45 -7.11 1.95 -4.05
CA TYR A 45 -5.75 2.47 -4.13
C TYR A 45 -4.73 1.34 -4.01
N VAL A 46 -3.53 1.58 -4.52
CA VAL A 46 -2.36 0.75 -4.31
C VAL A 46 -1.33 1.55 -3.53
N ALA A 47 -0.89 1.02 -2.40
CA ALA A 47 0.24 1.54 -1.63
C ALA A 47 1.49 0.73 -1.97
N LEU A 48 2.46 1.35 -2.64
CA LEU A 48 3.80 0.80 -2.79
C LEU A 48 4.58 1.15 -1.53
N TYR A 49 5.16 0.16 -0.88
CA TYR A 49 5.94 0.36 0.34
C TYR A 49 7.17 -0.53 0.38
N GLU A 50 8.09 -0.17 1.26
CA GLU A 50 9.34 -0.88 1.53
C GLU A 50 9.40 -1.22 3.02
N ILE A 51 9.79 -2.45 3.34
CA ILE A 51 10.11 -2.83 4.72
C ILE A 51 11.54 -2.38 5.02
N ALA A 52 11.68 -1.21 5.64
CA ALA A 52 12.97 -0.56 5.88
C ALA A 52 13.76 -1.21 7.02
N SER A 53 13.06 -1.83 7.98
CA SER A 53 13.66 -2.58 9.09
C SER A 53 12.65 -3.56 9.69
N PRO A 54 13.03 -4.42 10.65
CA PRO A 54 12.08 -5.30 11.34
C PRO A 54 10.93 -4.57 12.06
N SER A 55 11.08 -3.27 12.36
CA SER A 55 10.10 -2.47 13.09
C SER A 55 9.56 -1.27 12.30
N ALA A 56 9.96 -1.10 11.03
CA ALA A 56 9.59 0.07 10.25
C ALA A 56 9.25 -0.28 8.80
N VAL A 57 8.17 0.35 8.33
CA VAL A 57 7.70 0.31 6.94
C VAL A 57 7.60 1.74 6.43
N VAL A 58 8.04 1.96 5.20
CA VAL A 58 7.95 3.26 4.52
C VAL A 58 7.03 3.13 3.32
N VAL A 59 5.94 3.88 3.31
CA VAL A 59 5.09 4.02 2.12
C VAL A 59 5.79 4.94 1.13
N LEU A 60 6.13 4.40 -0.04
CA LEU A 60 6.88 5.09 -1.09
C LEU A 60 5.96 5.88 -2.02
N ALA A 61 4.79 5.32 -2.33
CA ALA A 61 3.80 5.94 -3.21
C ALA A 61 2.40 5.42 -2.92
N LEU A 62 1.41 6.28 -3.18
CA LEU A 62 0.00 5.93 -3.22
C LEU A 62 -0.54 6.29 -4.60
N ARG A 63 -1.24 5.35 -5.23
CA ARG A 63 -1.78 5.51 -6.58
C ARG A 63 -3.21 4.97 -6.62
N HIS A 64 -4.06 5.54 -7.47
CA HIS A 64 -5.37 4.95 -7.71
C HIS A 64 -5.23 3.73 -8.63
N GLN A 65 -5.97 2.64 -8.37
CA GLN A 65 -5.73 1.37 -9.10
C GLN A 65 -6.00 1.46 -10.62
N ARG A 66 -6.84 2.41 -11.05
CA ARG A 66 -7.15 2.66 -12.47
C ARG A 66 -6.25 3.69 -13.14
N GLU A 67 -5.40 4.37 -12.40
CA GLU A 67 -4.32 5.14 -13.02
C GLU A 67 -3.28 4.10 -13.46
N GLU A 68 -3.39 3.69 -14.73
CA GLU A 68 -2.49 2.74 -15.38
C GLU A 68 -1.05 3.20 -15.21
N ASP A 69 -0.18 2.35 -14.63
CA ASP A 69 1.28 2.37 -14.83
C ASP A 69 1.94 1.25 -13.99
N TYR A 70 1.55 -0.02 -14.15
CA TYR A 70 2.41 -1.15 -13.72
C TYR A 70 2.06 -2.46 -14.44
N HIS A 71 2.78 -2.73 -15.52
CA HIS A 71 3.01 -4.07 -16.07
C HIS A 71 4.52 -4.33 -16.07
#